data_AF-A0A0T6A3K9-F1
#
_entry.id   AF-A0A0T6A3K9-F1
#
_cell.length_a   1.000
_cell.length_b   1.000
_cell.length_c   1.000
_cell.angle_alpha   90.00
_cell.angle_beta   90.00
_cell.angle_gamma   90.00
#
_symmetry.space_group_name_H-M   'P 1'
#
loop_
_entity.id
_entity.type
_entity.pdbx_description
1 polymer ?
#
loop_
_entity_poly.entity_id
_entity_poly.type
_entity_poly.pdbx_seq_one_letter_code
_entity_poly.pdbx_strand_id
1 'polypeptide(L)'
;MATAIIDYRKVVEDKRVHGVEAKVAYAITIPASWGLEDPTSFVAKVYDVTGGGFKDVTTASTQGSGSAVGRLLTTPLVKSLAHNKDYRIYWIFNMDGNTLSAWYEVRGKR
;
A
#
# COMPACT_ATOMS: atom_id res chain seq x y z
N MET A 1 -10.84 -13.84 -25.09
CA MET A 1 -9.61 -13.89 -24.28
C MET A 1 -9.36 -12.48 -23.77
N ALA A 2 -9.55 -12.22 -22.47
CA ALA A 2 -9.34 -10.90 -21.89
C ALA A 2 -7.98 -10.89 -21.17
N THR A 3 -7.12 -9.98 -21.59
CA THR A 3 -5.78 -9.72 -21.06
C THR A 3 -5.90 -9.20 -19.62
N ALA A 4 -5.28 -9.89 -18.67
CA ALA A 4 -5.15 -9.39 -17.31
C ALA A 4 -4.24 -8.15 -17.33
N ILE A 5 -4.82 -6.96 -17.20
CA ILE A 5 -4.06 -5.74 -16.93
C ILE A 5 -3.77 -5.74 -15.44
N ILE A 6 -2.67 -6.40 -15.04
CA ILE A 6 -2.11 -6.23 -13.70
C ILE A 6 -1.19 -5.02 -13.77
N ASP A 7 -1.75 -3.84 -13.51
CA ASP A 7 -0.98 -2.62 -13.44
C ASP A 7 -0.40 -2.45 -12.04
N TYR A 8 0.90 -2.71 -11.89
CA TYR A 8 1.65 -2.43 -10.65
C TYR A 8 2.18 -1.00 -10.72
N ARG A 9 1.52 -0.06 -10.04
CA ARG A 9 1.91 1.35 -10.10
C ARG A 9 2.64 1.78 -8.83
N LYS A 10 3.95 2.09 -8.97
CA LYS A 10 4.72 2.72 -7.89
C LYS A 10 4.20 4.15 -7.70
N VAL A 11 3.84 4.53 -6.48
CA VAL A 11 3.64 5.93 -6.12
C VAL A 11 5.01 6.61 -6.22
N VAL A 12 5.17 7.50 -7.20
CA VAL A 12 6.45 8.15 -7.52
C VAL A 12 6.76 9.22 -6.48
N GLU A 13 7.26 8.80 -5.33
CA GLU A 13 7.90 9.66 -4.35
C GLU A 13 9.18 8.98 -3.83
N ASP A 14 10.09 9.80 -3.28
CA ASP A 14 11.26 9.29 -2.56
C ASP A 14 10.85 8.40 -1.40
N LYS A 15 11.71 7.45 -1.03
CA LYS A 15 11.47 6.52 0.07
C LYS A 15 11.31 7.28 1.39
N ARG A 16 10.09 7.29 1.96
CA ARG A 16 9.87 7.92 3.26
C ARG A 16 10.48 7.10 4.37
N VAL A 17 10.94 7.85 5.37
CA VAL A 17 11.43 7.32 6.62
C VAL A 17 10.25 7.11 7.57
N HIS A 18 10.21 5.96 8.23
CA HIS A 18 9.24 5.65 9.26
C HIS A 18 9.97 5.25 10.54
N GLY A 19 9.75 6.00 11.62
CA GLY A 19 10.35 5.72 12.94
C GLY A 19 9.83 4.42 13.53
N VAL A 20 10.65 3.65 14.26
CA VAL A 20 10.26 2.33 14.80
C VAL A 20 8.98 2.39 15.67
N GLU A 21 8.80 3.48 16.41
CA GLU A 21 7.64 3.72 17.28
C GLU A 21 6.49 4.47 16.59
N ALA A 22 6.72 4.95 15.37
CA ALA A 22 5.71 5.70 14.64
C ALA A 22 4.51 4.80 14.32
N LYS A 23 3.33 5.42 14.33
CA LYS A 23 2.08 4.81 13.89
C LYS A 23 1.46 5.76 12.89
N VAL A 24 1.51 5.40 11.62
CA VAL A 24 1.14 6.31 10.53
C VAL A 24 0.21 5.58 9.58
N ALA A 25 -0.93 6.18 9.26
CA ALA A 25 -1.75 5.74 8.14
C ALA A 25 -1.19 6.37 6.86
N TYR A 26 -1.12 5.58 5.81
CA TYR A 26 -0.75 6.06 4.49
C TYR A 26 -1.99 6.13 3.62
N ALA A 27 -2.08 7.15 2.77
CA ALA A 27 -3.21 7.29 1.87
C ALA A 27 -2.74 7.52 0.44
N ILE A 28 -3.52 7.02 -0.51
CA ILE A 28 -3.43 7.37 -1.91
C ILE A 28 -4.79 7.85 -2.39
N THR A 29 -4.79 8.82 -3.30
CA THR A 29 -5.97 9.16 -4.08
C THR A 29 -5.80 8.56 -5.45
N ILE A 30 -6.72 7.67 -5.85
CA ILE A 30 -6.71 7.11 -7.20
C ILE A 30 -7.09 8.23 -8.18
N PRO A 31 -6.25 8.54 -9.19
CA PRO A 31 -6.54 9.60 -10.14
C PRO A 31 -7.82 9.31 -10.93
N ALA A 32 -8.71 10.30 -11.03
CA ALA A 32 -9.90 10.20 -11.88
C ALA A 32 -9.55 9.99 -13.37
N SER A 33 -8.35 10.43 -13.79
CA SER A 33 -7.81 10.22 -15.14
C SER A 33 -7.60 8.75 -15.52
N TRP A 34 -7.71 7.83 -14.57
CA TRP A 34 -7.68 6.39 -14.87
C TRP A 34 -8.96 5.93 -15.56
N GLY A 35 -10.03 6.73 -15.57
CA GLY A 35 -11.28 6.45 -16.30
C GLY A 35 -12.11 5.31 -15.72
N LEU A 36 -11.71 4.75 -14.57
CA LEU A 36 -12.36 3.63 -13.90
C LEU A 36 -13.27 4.13 -12.77
N GLU A 37 -14.36 3.42 -12.50
CA GLU A 37 -15.31 3.70 -11.40
C GLU A 37 -14.66 3.67 -10.02
N ASP A 38 -15.35 4.16 -8.99
CA ASP A 38 -14.82 4.11 -7.62
C ASP A 38 -14.52 2.67 -7.16
N PRO A 39 -13.50 2.47 -6.30
CA PRO A 39 -13.17 1.15 -5.77
C PRO A 39 -14.34 0.50 -5.03
N THR A 40 -14.63 -0.75 -5.38
CA THR A 40 -15.66 -1.56 -4.69
C THR A 40 -15.09 -2.32 -3.50
N SER A 41 -13.76 -2.53 -3.49
CA SER A 41 -13.06 -3.15 -2.37
C SER A 41 -11.64 -2.60 -2.24
N PHE A 42 -11.11 -2.67 -1.02
CA PHE A 42 -9.75 -2.24 -0.72
C PHE A 42 -9.13 -3.14 0.36
N VAL A 43 -7.88 -3.54 0.12
CA VAL A 43 -7.03 -4.28 1.06
C VAL A 43 -5.65 -3.62 1.11
N ALA A 44 -5.21 -3.26 2.31
CA ALA A 44 -3.84 -2.84 2.54
C ALA A 44 -2.95 -4.05 2.83
N LYS A 45 -1.73 -4.07 2.26
CA LYS A 45 -0.69 -5.03 2.63
C LYS A 45 0.63 -4.36 2.92
N VAL A 46 1.42 -4.95 3.81
CA VAL A 46 2.78 -4.51 4.10
C VAL A 46 3.72 -5.66 3.86
N TYR A 47 4.70 -5.45 3.00
CA TYR A 47 5.75 -6.43 2.70
C TYR A 47 7.11 -5.92 3.16
N ASP A 48 7.85 -6.73 3.90
CA ASP A 48 9.30 -6.56 4.06
C ASP A 48 9.94 -7.01 2.74
N VAL A 49 10.65 -6.08 2.10
CA VAL A 49 11.34 -6.28 0.82
C VAL A 49 12.86 -6.22 0.96
N THR A 50 13.36 -6.30 2.20
CA THR A 50 14.79 -6.25 2.48
C THR A 50 15.53 -7.39 1.79
N GLY A 51 16.58 -7.06 1.05
CA GLY A 51 17.34 -8.07 0.29
C GLY A 51 16.64 -8.57 -0.97
N GLY A 52 15.55 -7.92 -1.40
CA GLY A 52 14.89 -8.18 -2.69
C GLY A 52 13.78 -9.23 -2.67
N GLY A 53 13.62 -9.99 -1.59
CA GLY A 53 12.51 -10.95 -1.42
C GLY A 53 11.27 -10.31 -0.81
N PHE A 54 10.07 -10.77 -1.14
CA PHE A 54 8.82 -10.26 -0.57
C PHE A 54 8.34 -11.15 0.58
N LYS A 55 8.29 -10.61 1.80
CA LYS A 55 7.71 -11.26 2.97
C LYS A 55 6.50 -10.47 3.46
N ASP A 56 5.31 -11.08 3.44
CA ASP A 56 4.10 -10.46 3.99
C ASP A 56 4.23 -10.32 5.51
N VAL A 57 4.18 -9.07 6.00
CA VAL A 57 4.26 -8.72 7.42
C VAL A 57 3.02 -7.95 7.87
N THR A 58 1.96 -7.94 7.06
CA THR A 58 0.77 -7.10 7.25
C THR A 58 0.22 -7.19 8.67
N THR A 59 0.00 -8.41 9.18
CA THR A 59 -0.58 -8.63 10.52
C THR A 59 0.30 -8.08 11.65
N ALA A 60 1.62 -8.17 11.53
CA ALA A 60 2.54 -7.67 12.56
C ALA A 60 2.71 -6.14 12.49
N SER A 61 2.64 -5.59 11.27
CA SER A 61 2.97 -4.21 10.96
C SER A 61 1.77 -3.30 10.78
N THR A 62 0.55 -3.75 11.09
CA THR A 62 -0.67 -2.93 11.03
C THR A 62 -1.49 -2.99 12.31
N GLN A 63 -2.29 -1.95 12.56
CA GLN A 63 -3.24 -1.87 13.67
C GLN A 63 -4.51 -1.15 13.22
N GLY A 64 -5.66 -1.69 13.62
CA GLY A 64 -6.97 -1.16 13.26
C GLY A 64 -7.38 -1.54 11.84
N SER A 65 -8.29 -0.76 11.27
CA SER A 65 -8.84 -0.98 9.93
C SER A 65 -8.43 0.14 8.98
N GLY A 66 -8.30 -0.19 7.70
CA GLY A 66 -8.20 0.82 6.65
C GLY A 66 -9.57 1.37 6.26
N SER A 67 -9.59 2.37 5.40
CA SER A 67 -10.81 2.96 4.88
C SER A 67 -10.69 3.28 3.39
N ALA A 68 -11.84 3.28 2.72
CA ALA A 68 -12.00 3.74 1.35
C ALA A 68 -13.16 4.74 1.32
N VAL A 69 -12.91 5.96 0.88
CA VAL A 69 -13.93 7.02 0.73
C VAL A 69 -13.83 7.55 -0.69
N GLY A 70 -14.73 7.09 -1.56
CA GLY A 70 -14.59 7.27 -3.01
C GLY A 70 -13.22 6.76 -3.48
N ARG A 71 -12.43 7.62 -4.12
CA ARG A 71 -11.08 7.29 -4.61
C ARG A 71 -9.95 7.47 -3.60
N LEU A 72 -10.24 7.92 -2.37
CA LEU A 72 -9.24 8.04 -1.30
C LEU A 72 -9.15 6.73 -0.52
N LEU A 73 -8.01 6.05 -0.64
CA LEU A 73 -7.74 4.79 0.05
C LEU A 73 -6.71 5.00 1.15
N THR A 74 -7.09 4.74 2.40
CA THR A 74 -6.25 4.93 3.58
C THR A 74 -5.96 3.59 4.25
N THR A 75 -4.70 3.24 4.44
CA THR A 75 -4.30 2.01 5.14
C THR A 75 -4.73 2.04 6.61
N PRO A 76 -4.79 0.88 7.29
CA PRO A 76 -4.67 0.88 8.75
C PRO A 76 -3.39 1.61 9.20
N LEU A 77 -3.27 1.88 10.50
CA LEU A 77 -2.03 2.41 11.04
C LEU A 77 -0.90 1.40 10.81
N VAL A 78 0.10 1.81 10.04
CA VAL A 78 1.34 1.04 9.86
C VAL A 78 2.26 1.36 11.03
N LYS A 79 2.82 0.31 11.64
CA LYS A 79 3.62 0.39 12.86
C LYS A 79 4.70 -0.69 12.88
N SER A 80 5.61 -0.60 13.87
CA SER A 80 6.57 -1.67 14.18
C SER A 80 7.45 -2.06 12.99
N LEU A 81 7.78 -1.08 12.14
CA LEU A 81 8.73 -1.26 11.03
C LEU A 81 10.14 -1.28 11.61
N ALA A 82 10.82 -2.42 11.48
CA ALA A 82 12.12 -2.63 12.11
C ALA A 82 13.20 -1.74 11.48
N HIS A 83 14.16 -1.34 12.31
CA HIS A 83 15.28 -0.53 11.88
C HIS A 83 16.05 -1.19 10.73
N ASN A 84 16.49 -0.39 9.75
CA ASN A 84 17.27 -0.82 8.59
C ASN A 84 16.59 -1.85 7.67
N LYS A 85 15.26 -1.96 7.76
CA LYS A 85 14.45 -2.75 6.84
C LYS A 85 13.77 -1.87 5.81
N ASP A 86 13.64 -2.43 4.61
CA ASP A 86 12.93 -1.85 3.49
C ASP A 86 11.56 -2.49 3.38
N TYR A 87 10.52 -1.66 3.28
CA TYR A 87 9.14 -2.10 3.21
C TYR A 87 8.47 -1.54 1.96
N ARG A 88 7.47 -2.28 1.48
CA ARG A 88 6.47 -1.78 0.54
C ARG A 88 5.10 -1.87 1.15
N ILE A 89 4.39 -0.75 1.15
CA ILE A 89 2.98 -0.68 1.52
C ILE A 89 2.20 -0.72 0.23
N TYR A 90 1.27 -1.68 0.13
CA TYR A 90 0.42 -1.90 -1.02
C TYR A 90 -1.01 -1.50 -0.70
N TRP A 91 -1.65 -0.86 -1.67
CA TRP A 91 -3.08 -0.73 -1.78
C TRP A 91 -3.53 -1.64 -2.91
N ILE A 92 -4.27 -2.68 -2.58
CA ILE A 92 -4.87 -3.60 -3.54
C ILE A 92 -6.36 -3.30 -3.54
N PHE A 93 -6.94 -3.04 -4.70
CA PHE A 93 -8.33 -2.61 -4.79
C PHE A 93 -8.98 -3.12 -6.07
N ASN A 94 -10.30 -3.35 -5.99
CA ASN A 94 -11.09 -3.75 -7.15
C ASN A 94 -11.84 -2.54 -7.73
N MET A 95 -11.75 -2.33 -9.05
CA MET A 95 -12.44 -1.29 -9.80
C MET A 95 -12.87 -1.84 -11.16
N ASP A 96 -14.13 -1.67 -11.53
CA ASP A 96 -14.66 -2.07 -12.85
C ASP A 96 -14.29 -3.52 -13.25
N GLY A 97 -14.46 -4.46 -12.31
CA GLY A 97 -14.11 -5.88 -12.50
C GLY A 97 -12.61 -6.21 -12.50
N ASN A 98 -11.72 -5.22 -12.39
CA ASN A 98 -10.27 -5.41 -12.35
C ASN A 98 -9.74 -5.37 -10.92
N THR A 99 -8.73 -6.19 -10.60
CA THR A 99 -7.91 -6.06 -9.38
C THR A 99 -6.63 -5.31 -9.72
N LEU A 100 -6.50 -4.12 -9.15
CA LEU A 100 -5.35 -3.23 -9.35
C LEU A 100 -4.53 -3.11 -8.07
N SER A 101 -3.27 -2.69 -8.21
CA SER A 101 -2.44 -2.41 -7.05
C SER A 101 -1.55 -1.19 -7.24
N ALA A 102 -1.45 -0.39 -6.19
CA ALA A 102 -0.47 0.67 -6.06
C ALA A 102 0.42 0.38 -4.85
N TRP A 103 1.68 0.80 -4.90
CA TRP A 103 2.58 0.61 -3.77
C TRP A 103 3.51 1.78 -3.54
N TYR A 104 3.95 1.88 -2.29
CA TYR A 104 4.87 2.91 -1.84
C TYR A 104 6.00 2.31 -0.99
N GLU A 105 7.22 2.87 -1.14
CA GLU A 105 8.44 2.38 -0.50
C GLU A 105 8.71 3.13 0.81
N VAL A 106 8.94 2.37 1.90
CA VAL A 106 9.22 2.92 3.23
C VAL A 106 10.49 2.30 3.79
N ARG A 107 11.31 3.08 4.49
CA ARG A 107 12.48 2.61 5.25
C ARG A 107 12.18 2.73 6.75
N GLY A 108 12.33 1.64 7.50
CA GLY A 108 12.36 1.72 8.96
C GLY A 108 13.63 2.41 9.44
N LYS A 109 13.50 3.57 10.12
CA LYS A 109 14.61 4.22 10.85
C LYS A 109 14.32 4.26 12.34
N ARG A 110 15.40 4.43 13.10
CA ARG A 110 15.44 4.50 14.55
C ARG A 110 14.57 5.65 15.06
#